data_AF-A0A6P1VPP1-F1
#
_entry.id   AF-A0A6P1VPP1-F1
#
_cell.length_a   1.000
_cell.length_b   1.000
_cell.length_c   1.000
_cell.angle_alpha   90.00
_cell.angle_beta   90.00
_cell.angle_gamma   90.00
#
_symmetry.space_group_name_H-M   'P 1'
#
loop_
_entity.id
_entity.type
_entity.pdbx_description
1 polymer ?
#
loop_
_entity_poly.entity_id
_entity_poly.type
_entity_poly.pdbx_seq_one_letter_code
_entity_poly.pdbx_strand_id
1 'polypeptide(L)'
;MNRSSTKDKFRMRTLRHRLAITCLGLVLAVATLAQPSDCTPDYAQQVSTPWKRQAAVATKLNTSFPKQSLPAINARQEKLLDLFQHAYPNPRGLEARAYRNFYSSPDNYRPEPTGSPLHYSVVTYYKHFWCFKGKVELSGETGTWLECYVNMLWRFMDSIGSEFTLPNGQEIYFMPDKTGELKGYPIYSTQRNDRTNPRESIIITADGRLPVRPVSQEEFVRSLQRTLQQWIKENDETTVQLEASLKESTAYADKIPFKTEAERQKYKDDNRRSVEDGRKIRDKTAQKNRIRYQELEAILAAMTPAQRSSQAIIEHATGMLLNERGQGTFDEQAKNGRPLVTHDFKYPDPKLPRHAIQFVQLWLRYEDAPDMVAKRELMRQFRQNIDLDGFRALVEKK
;
A
#
# COMPACT_ATOMS: atom_id res chain seq x y z
N MET A 1 41.54 -42.28 30.61
CA MET A 1 42.54 -43.34 30.80
C MET A 1 41.81 -44.66 30.92
N ASN A 2 42.12 -45.63 30.04
CA ASN A 2 42.06 -47.11 30.18
C ASN A 2 40.87 -47.72 30.95
N ARG A 3 40.11 -48.70 30.45
CA ARG A 3 40.52 -49.93 29.73
C ARG A 3 39.26 -50.78 29.41
N SER A 4 39.32 -51.57 28.33
CA SER A 4 38.94 -53.01 28.28
C SER A 4 37.42 -53.39 28.38
N SER A 5 36.83 -54.35 27.66
CA SER A 5 37.31 -55.42 26.76
C SER A 5 36.13 -56.23 26.18
N THR A 6 36.41 -56.97 25.09
CA THR A 6 35.81 -58.27 24.64
C THR A 6 34.35 -58.28 24.17
N LYS A 7 34.07 -58.46 22.86
CA LYS A 7 34.08 -59.72 22.08
C LYS A 7 33.15 -60.80 22.67
N ASP A 8 32.10 -61.21 21.95
CA ASP A 8 32.19 -62.46 21.19
C ASP A 8 31.02 -62.74 20.22
N LYS A 9 31.36 -63.52 19.21
CA LYS A 9 30.57 -63.98 18.06
C LYS A 9 29.70 -65.17 18.45
N PHE A 10 28.53 -65.31 17.83
CA PHE A 10 27.98 -66.63 17.52
C PHE A 10 27.37 -66.68 16.11
N ARG A 11 27.60 -67.82 15.47
CA ARG A 11 27.50 -68.13 14.04
C ARG A 11 26.74 -69.46 13.95
N MET A 12 25.83 -69.59 12.98
CA MET A 12 25.46 -70.81 12.21
C MET A 12 23.99 -70.67 11.74
N ARG A 13 23.71 -70.52 10.43
CA ARG A 13 23.77 -71.51 9.33
C ARG A 13 22.78 -72.66 9.48
N THR A 14 21.80 -72.71 8.58
CA THR A 14 21.45 -73.81 7.63
C THR A 14 20.16 -73.44 6.88
N LEU A 15 19.76 -73.99 5.73
CA LEU A 15 20.39 -74.47 4.49
C LEU A 15 19.19 -74.95 3.62
N ARG A 16 19.07 -74.50 2.35
CA ARG A 16 18.52 -75.23 1.16
C ARG A 16 17.00 -75.61 1.16
N HIS A 17 16.24 -75.72 0.06
CA HIS A 17 16.50 -75.77 -1.39
C HIS A 17 15.17 -75.71 -2.22
N ARG A 18 15.31 -75.32 -3.51
CA ARG A 18 14.49 -75.63 -4.73
C ARG A 18 13.18 -74.86 -4.95
N LEU A 19 13.13 -73.94 -5.94
CA LEU A 19 12.90 -74.10 -7.40
C LEU A 19 11.46 -74.50 -7.76
N ALA A 20 10.67 -73.53 -8.24
CA ALA A 20 9.64 -73.74 -9.24
C ALA A 20 9.43 -72.43 -10.02
N ILE A 21 9.57 -72.55 -11.33
CA ILE A 21 9.47 -71.53 -12.37
C ILE A 21 7.99 -71.22 -12.60
N THR A 22 7.59 -69.94 -12.60
CA THR A 22 6.40 -69.50 -13.31
C THR A 22 6.65 -68.11 -13.88
N CYS A 23 7.10 -68.09 -15.14
CA CYS A 23 7.08 -66.91 -15.98
C CYS A 23 5.62 -66.56 -16.28
N LEU A 24 5.07 -65.60 -15.52
CA LEU A 24 3.86 -64.88 -15.92
C LEU A 24 4.30 -63.45 -16.25
N GLY A 25 4.34 -63.14 -17.54
CA GLY A 25 4.70 -61.82 -18.04
C GLY A 25 3.68 -60.77 -17.59
N LEU A 26 4.04 -60.02 -16.55
CA LEU A 26 3.51 -58.67 -16.39
C LEU A 26 4.22 -57.80 -17.43
N VAL A 27 3.57 -57.60 -18.57
CA VAL A 27 3.80 -56.42 -19.41
C VAL A 27 3.39 -55.23 -18.56
N LEU A 28 4.30 -54.74 -17.72
CA LEU A 28 4.30 -53.36 -17.27
C LEU A 28 4.52 -52.54 -18.53
N ALA A 29 3.41 -52.25 -19.22
CA ALA A 29 3.34 -51.12 -20.10
C ALA A 29 3.59 -49.88 -19.23
N VAL A 30 4.88 -49.59 -19.01
CA VAL A 30 5.33 -48.24 -18.75
C VAL A 30 4.89 -47.51 -20.00
N ALA A 31 3.67 -46.96 -19.97
CA ALA A 31 3.32 -45.87 -20.84
C ALA A 31 4.33 -44.79 -20.49
N THR A 32 5.47 -44.81 -21.18
CA THR A 32 6.25 -43.63 -21.46
C THR A 32 5.30 -42.76 -22.26
N LEU A 33 4.41 -42.06 -21.53
CA LEU A 33 3.76 -40.87 -22.00
C LEU A 33 4.92 -40.02 -22.47
N ALA A 34 5.12 -40.00 -23.78
CA ALA A 34 6.08 -39.12 -24.43
C ALA A 34 5.78 -37.75 -23.84
N GLN A 35 6.68 -37.24 -23.00
CA GLN A 35 6.56 -35.87 -22.55
C GLN A 35 6.48 -35.05 -23.83
N PRO A 36 5.41 -34.27 -24.06
CA PRO A 36 5.29 -33.49 -25.27
C PRO A 36 6.60 -32.71 -25.43
N SER A 37 7.27 -32.93 -26.57
CA SER A 37 8.63 -32.42 -26.82
C SER A 37 8.68 -30.90 -26.79
N ASP A 38 7.53 -30.24 -26.85
CA ASP A 38 7.40 -28.81 -26.90
C ASP A 38 6.43 -28.33 -25.80
N CYS A 39 6.94 -27.54 -24.87
CA CYS A 39 6.10 -26.78 -23.94
C CYS A 39 5.15 -25.89 -24.74
N THR A 40 3.84 -26.10 -24.57
CA THR A 40 2.78 -25.23 -25.11
C THR A 40 2.19 -24.36 -24.00
N PRO A 41 1.63 -23.17 -24.33
CA PRO A 41 0.92 -22.34 -23.35
C PRO A 41 -0.14 -23.12 -22.58
N ASP A 42 -0.89 -23.99 -23.25
CA ASP A 42 -1.89 -24.86 -22.63
C ASP A 42 -1.27 -25.83 -21.63
N TYR A 43 -0.13 -26.44 -21.97
CA TYR A 43 0.61 -27.31 -21.04
C TYR A 43 1.09 -26.54 -19.81
N ALA A 44 1.65 -25.34 -19.97
CA ALA A 44 2.06 -24.50 -18.86
C ALA A 44 0.88 -24.15 -17.92
N GLN A 45 -0.33 -23.94 -18.47
CA GLN A 45 -1.54 -23.69 -17.68
C GLN A 45 -2.03 -24.90 -16.86
N GLN A 46 -1.66 -26.13 -17.26
CA GLN A 46 -2.01 -27.34 -16.50
C GLN A 46 -1.01 -27.65 -15.37
N VAL A 47 0.13 -26.96 -15.31
CA VAL A 47 1.13 -27.17 -14.25
C VAL A 47 0.51 -26.86 -12.90
N SER A 48 0.41 -27.88 -12.05
CA SER A 48 -0.11 -27.76 -10.69
C SER A 48 1.04 -27.72 -9.70
N THR A 49 1.05 -26.76 -8.78
CA THR A 49 2.04 -26.71 -7.70
C THR A 49 1.39 -26.54 -6.33
N PRO A 50 1.97 -27.13 -5.26
CA PRO A 50 1.50 -26.85 -3.92
C PRO A 50 1.79 -25.39 -3.55
N TRP A 51 0.98 -24.84 -2.64
CA TRP A 51 1.25 -23.53 -2.05
C TRP A 51 2.63 -23.49 -1.39
N LYS A 52 3.38 -22.41 -1.64
CA LYS A 52 4.68 -22.17 -1.00
C LYS A 52 4.57 -21.11 0.08
N ARG A 53 4.86 -21.48 1.33
CA ARG A 53 5.04 -20.54 2.44
C ARG A 53 6.46 -19.99 2.39
N GLN A 54 6.62 -18.68 2.45
CA GLN A 54 7.92 -18.06 2.67
C GLN A 54 8.09 -17.72 4.16
N ALA A 55 9.35 -17.53 4.57
CA ALA A 55 9.64 -16.99 5.89
C ALA A 55 8.92 -15.65 6.09
N ALA A 56 8.51 -15.38 7.32
CA ALA A 56 7.89 -14.09 7.65
C ALA A 56 8.89 -12.96 7.34
N VAL A 57 8.41 -11.92 6.67
CA VAL A 57 9.22 -10.74 6.40
C VAL A 57 9.03 -9.81 7.60
N ALA A 58 9.99 -9.83 8.49
CA ALA A 58 10.11 -8.86 9.57
C ALA A 58 10.88 -7.63 9.03
N THR A 59 10.21 -6.76 8.28
CA THR A 59 10.77 -5.45 7.89
C THR A 59 10.98 -4.63 9.16
N LYS A 60 12.19 -4.70 9.73
CA LYS A 60 12.61 -4.01 10.97
C LYS A 60 11.45 -3.96 11.98
N LEU A 61 11.23 -5.06 12.71
CA LEU A 61 10.41 -5.05 13.93
C LEU A 61 10.97 -3.91 14.80
N ASN A 62 10.35 -2.73 14.72
CA ASN A 62 10.74 -1.60 15.53
C ASN A 62 10.47 -2.03 16.99
N THR A 63 11.18 -1.39 17.92
CA THR A 63 10.98 -1.48 19.36
C THR A 63 9.50 -1.36 19.81
N SER A 64 8.61 -0.85 18.95
CA SER A 64 7.17 -0.72 19.18
C SER A 64 6.35 -2.00 19.09
N PHE A 65 6.90 -3.12 18.58
CA PHE A 65 6.19 -4.40 18.47
C PHE A 65 6.49 -5.32 19.67
N PRO A 66 5.54 -5.54 20.60
CA PRO A 66 5.82 -6.34 21.79
C PRO A 66 5.99 -7.82 21.42
N LYS A 67 7.13 -8.43 21.77
CA LYS A 67 7.42 -9.84 21.46
C LYS A 67 6.35 -10.79 21.99
N GLN A 68 5.72 -10.45 23.12
CA GLN A 68 4.62 -11.23 23.71
C GLN A 68 3.38 -11.32 22.82
N SER A 69 3.18 -10.39 21.87
CA SER A 69 2.05 -10.41 20.94
C SER A 69 2.29 -11.32 19.72
N LEU A 70 3.53 -11.69 19.43
CA LEU A 70 3.87 -12.43 18.21
C LEU A 70 3.17 -13.80 18.08
N PRO A 71 3.07 -14.64 19.13
CA PRO A 71 2.35 -15.91 19.01
C PRO A 71 0.87 -15.72 18.63
N ALA A 72 0.20 -14.75 19.26
CA ALA A 72 -1.20 -14.44 19.03
C ALA A 72 -1.45 -13.88 17.62
N ILE A 73 -0.52 -13.09 17.09
CA ILE A 73 -0.57 -12.55 15.72
C ILE A 73 -0.31 -13.64 14.69
N ASN A 74 0.73 -14.45 14.89
CA ASN A 74 1.03 -15.59 14.01
C ASN A 74 -0.17 -16.52 13.87
N ALA A 75 -0.83 -16.87 14.99
CA ALA A 75 -2.02 -17.72 14.97
C ALA A 75 -3.17 -17.10 14.17
N ARG A 76 -3.37 -15.78 14.25
CA ARG A 76 -4.38 -15.07 13.46
C ARG A 76 -4.00 -15.01 11.97
N GLN A 77 -2.74 -14.76 11.67
CA GLN A 77 -2.24 -14.76 10.29
C GLN A 77 -2.39 -16.14 9.62
N GLU A 78 -2.18 -17.24 10.34
CA GLU A 78 -2.46 -18.58 9.77
C GLU A 78 -3.94 -18.74 9.41
N LYS A 79 -4.87 -18.36 10.30
CA LYS A 79 -6.31 -18.39 9.98
C LYS A 79 -6.67 -17.56 8.76
N LEU A 80 -6.09 -16.36 8.63
CA LEU A 80 -6.29 -15.51 7.45
C LEU A 80 -5.75 -16.18 6.19
N LEU A 81 -4.57 -16.78 6.25
CA LEU A 81 -3.97 -17.49 5.13
C LEU A 81 -4.76 -18.73 4.73
N ASP A 82 -5.34 -19.45 5.69
CA ASP A 82 -6.20 -20.61 5.42
C ASP A 82 -7.45 -20.20 4.61
N LEU A 83 -8.02 -19.01 4.86
CA LEU A 83 -9.12 -18.47 4.07
C LEU A 83 -8.72 -18.22 2.60
N PHE A 84 -7.51 -17.68 2.35
CA PHE A 84 -6.99 -17.53 0.98
C PHE A 84 -6.74 -18.87 0.29
N GLN A 85 -6.17 -19.84 1.02
CA GLN A 85 -5.90 -21.17 0.49
C GLN A 85 -7.19 -21.94 0.19
N HIS A 86 -8.21 -21.81 1.04
CA HIS A 86 -9.52 -22.40 0.79
C HIS A 86 -10.19 -21.82 -0.47
N ALA A 87 -10.02 -20.52 -0.72
CA ALA A 87 -10.55 -19.86 -1.91
C ALA A 87 -9.86 -20.32 -3.21
N TYR A 88 -8.60 -20.75 -3.14
CA TYR A 88 -7.82 -21.25 -4.28
C TYR A 88 -6.89 -22.42 -3.88
N PRO A 89 -7.45 -23.62 -3.66
CA PRO A 89 -6.72 -24.72 -3.01
C PRO A 89 -5.71 -25.41 -3.93
N ASN A 90 -5.96 -25.43 -5.24
CA ASN A 90 -5.16 -26.15 -6.23
C ASN A 90 -4.62 -25.20 -7.30
N PRO A 91 -3.49 -24.50 -7.04
CA PRO A 91 -2.88 -23.61 -8.01
C PRO A 91 -2.52 -24.33 -9.32
N ARG A 92 -3.15 -23.92 -10.43
CA ARG A 92 -2.87 -24.40 -11.78
C ARG A 92 -2.41 -23.26 -12.68
N GLY A 93 -1.36 -23.50 -13.47
CA GLY A 93 -0.72 -22.49 -14.31
C GLY A 93 -0.01 -21.39 -13.53
N LEU A 94 -0.02 -21.47 -12.19
CA LEU A 94 0.52 -20.50 -11.27
C LEU A 94 1.25 -21.20 -10.13
N GLU A 95 2.31 -20.57 -9.65
CA GLU A 95 2.89 -20.83 -8.34
C GLU A 95 2.33 -19.83 -7.34
N ALA A 96 1.51 -20.32 -6.41
CA ALA A 96 0.95 -19.52 -5.33
C ALA A 96 1.95 -19.45 -4.16
N ARG A 97 2.28 -18.23 -3.76
CA ARG A 97 3.17 -17.96 -2.61
C ARG A 97 2.44 -17.17 -1.56
N ALA A 98 2.79 -17.41 -0.31
CA ALA A 98 2.23 -16.69 0.84
C ALA A 98 3.32 -16.35 1.85
N TYR A 99 3.21 -15.17 2.46
CA TYR A 99 4.06 -14.78 3.58
C TYR A 99 3.31 -13.86 4.56
N ARG A 100 3.90 -13.74 5.74
CA ARG A 100 3.38 -12.93 6.85
C ARG A 100 4.23 -11.67 6.98
N ASN A 101 3.58 -10.54 7.19
CA ASN A 101 4.25 -9.26 7.45
C ASN A 101 3.87 -8.72 8.81
N PHE A 102 4.86 -8.14 9.48
CA PHE A 102 4.68 -7.31 10.66
C PHE A 102 5.02 -5.89 10.27
N TYR A 103 4.07 -4.96 10.46
CA TYR A 103 4.28 -3.58 10.06
C TYR A 103 4.66 -2.74 11.27
N SER A 104 5.82 -2.10 11.19
CA SER A 104 6.15 -0.91 11.97
C SER A 104 5.75 0.33 11.16
N SER A 105 4.46 0.44 10.79
CA SER A 105 3.88 1.51 9.95
C SER A 105 4.67 1.86 8.68
N PRO A 106 4.46 1.16 7.54
CA PRO A 106 5.11 1.50 6.28
C PRO A 106 4.49 2.74 5.61
N ASP A 107 3.28 3.13 5.99
CA ASP A 107 2.69 4.39 5.62
C ASP A 107 3.08 5.44 6.67
N ASN A 108 3.31 6.68 6.23
CA ASN A 108 3.63 7.84 7.06
C ASN A 108 2.48 8.25 8.01
N TYR A 109 1.64 7.31 8.46
CA TYR A 109 0.67 7.48 9.54
C TYR A 109 1.38 7.90 10.83
N ARG A 110 1.74 9.17 10.93
CA ARG A 110 2.20 9.85 12.13
C ARG A 110 0.98 10.50 12.80
N PRO A 111 0.99 10.62 14.13
CA PRO A 111 1.24 9.60 15.14
C PRO A 111 -0.06 8.87 15.47
N GLU A 112 -0.05 7.54 15.44
CA GLU A 112 -1.14 6.80 16.06
C GLU A 112 -1.15 7.04 17.58
N PRO A 113 -2.32 7.07 18.22
CA PRO A 113 -2.42 7.11 19.67
C PRO A 113 -1.58 6.01 20.32
N THR A 114 -0.97 6.32 21.48
CA THR A 114 -0.27 5.30 22.26
C THR A 114 -1.27 4.20 22.64
N GLY A 115 -0.92 2.94 22.36
CA GLY A 115 -1.78 1.80 22.64
C GLY A 115 -2.69 1.38 21.48
N SER A 116 -2.59 2.02 20.31
CA SER A 116 -3.31 1.57 19.10
C SER A 116 -3.09 0.09 18.77
N PRO A 117 -4.07 -0.55 18.10
CA PRO A 117 -3.94 -1.91 17.62
C PRO A 117 -2.68 -2.09 16.76
N LEU A 118 -2.13 -3.29 16.77
CA LEU A 118 -0.97 -3.65 15.98
C LEU A 118 -1.40 -3.90 14.54
N HIS A 119 -0.56 -3.44 13.62
CA HIS A 119 -0.72 -3.65 12.19
C HIS A 119 0.09 -4.84 11.73
N TYR A 120 -0.56 -5.72 10.99
CA TYR A 120 0.09 -6.87 10.37
C TYR A 120 -0.71 -7.26 9.13
N SER A 121 -0.10 -8.04 8.25
CA SER A 121 -0.81 -8.55 7.08
C SER A 121 -0.41 -9.96 6.75
N VAL A 122 -1.22 -10.56 5.90
CA VAL A 122 -0.84 -11.72 5.12
C VAL A 122 -0.88 -11.32 3.65
N VAL A 123 0.15 -11.72 2.92
CA VAL A 123 0.30 -11.40 1.51
C VAL A 123 0.38 -12.69 0.73
N THR A 124 -0.48 -12.84 -0.27
CA THR A 124 -0.35 -13.87 -1.30
C THR A 124 -0.03 -13.22 -2.63
N TYR A 125 0.81 -13.90 -3.40
CA TYR A 125 1.13 -13.46 -4.75
C TYR A 125 1.35 -14.66 -5.65
N TYR A 126 1.11 -14.44 -6.93
CA TYR A 126 0.99 -15.51 -7.90
C TYR A 126 1.95 -15.25 -9.06
N LYS A 127 2.84 -16.21 -9.28
CA LYS A 127 3.77 -16.22 -10.42
C LYS A 127 3.23 -17.16 -11.46
N HIS A 128 3.22 -16.77 -12.73
CA HIS A 128 2.66 -17.61 -13.78
C HIS A 128 3.73 -18.50 -14.40
N PHE A 129 3.33 -19.70 -14.79
CA PHE A 129 4.15 -20.55 -15.64
C PHE A 129 3.96 -20.14 -17.10
N TRP A 130 5.04 -20.18 -17.86
CA TRP A 130 5.04 -19.87 -19.29
C TRP A 130 6.07 -20.75 -20.00
N CYS A 131 5.96 -20.85 -21.32
CA CYS A 131 6.90 -21.62 -22.12
C CYS A 131 7.99 -20.73 -22.69
N PHE A 132 9.23 -21.00 -22.30
CA PHE A 132 10.40 -20.34 -22.85
C PHE A 132 11.38 -21.40 -23.37
N LYS A 133 11.78 -21.29 -24.64
CA LYS A 133 12.68 -22.24 -25.31
C LYS A 133 12.28 -23.71 -25.13
N GLY A 134 10.98 -24.00 -25.27
CA GLY A 134 10.42 -25.34 -25.16
C GLY A 134 10.33 -25.90 -23.72
N LYS A 135 10.63 -25.10 -22.69
CA LYS A 135 10.55 -25.49 -21.28
C LYS A 135 9.54 -24.65 -20.53
N VAL A 136 8.87 -25.27 -19.55
CA VAL A 136 8.07 -24.53 -18.59
C VAL A 136 9.02 -23.77 -17.68
N GLU A 137 8.89 -22.45 -17.66
CA GLU A 137 9.61 -21.57 -16.75
C GLU A 137 8.61 -20.82 -15.86
N LEU A 138 9.10 -20.33 -14.72
CA LEU A 138 8.32 -19.51 -13.80
C LEU A 138 8.65 -18.03 -14.05
N SER A 139 7.62 -17.18 -14.13
CA SER A 139 7.83 -15.75 -14.32
C SER A 139 8.60 -15.10 -13.15
N GLY A 140 9.48 -14.16 -13.49
CA GLY A 140 10.14 -13.29 -12.52
C GLY A 140 9.16 -12.27 -11.92
N GLU A 141 8.27 -11.74 -12.75
CA GLU A 141 7.27 -10.72 -12.42
C GLU A 141 6.00 -11.31 -11.80
N THR A 142 5.35 -10.52 -10.95
CA THR A 142 4.01 -10.78 -10.43
C THR A 142 3.20 -9.48 -10.44
N GLY A 143 2.12 -9.44 -11.22
CA GLY A 143 1.10 -8.38 -11.16
C GLY A 143 -0.16 -8.79 -10.39
N THR A 144 -0.24 -10.04 -9.90
CA THR A 144 -1.37 -10.54 -9.11
C THR A 144 -1.00 -10.77 -7.65
N TRP A 145 -1.53 -9.92 -6.79
CA TRP A 145 -1.36 -9.87 -5.34
C TRP A 145 -2.72 -9.83 -4.65
N LEU A 146 -2.98 -10.77 -3.74
CA LEU A 146 -4.17 -10.75 -2.90
C LEU A 146 -3.70 -10.66 -1.45
N GLU A 147 -4.04 -9.56 -0.80
CA GLU A 147 -3.46 -9.18 0.48
C GLU A 147 -4.56 -8.95 1.50
N CYS A 148 -4.30 -9.26 2.76
CA CYS A 148 -5.19 -8.94 3.87
C CYS A 148 -4.42 -8.15 4.93
N TYR A 149 -4.79 -6.88 5.07
CA TYR A 149 -4.24 -5.95 6.05
C TYR A 149 -5.14 -5.90 7.28
N VAL A 150 -4.55 -6.07 8.45
CA VAL A 150 -5.26 -6.01 9.73
C VAL A 150 -5.02 -4.67 10.39
N ASN A 151 -6.11 -4.04 10.81
CA ASN A 151 -6.14 -2.73 11.48
C ASN A 151 -5.48 -1.61 10.65
N MET A 152 -5.33 -1.80 9.34
CA MET A 152 -4.59 -0.89 8.47
C MET A 152 -5.33 -0.71 7.15
N LEU A 153 -5.32 0.52 6.63
CA LEU A 153 -5.95 0.92 5.36
C LEU A 153 -4.88 1.14 4.27
N TRP A 154 -4.03 0.14 4.04
CA TRP A 154 -2.94 0.23 3.06
C TRP A 154 -3.45 0.50 1.65
N ARG A 155 -3.07 1.64 1.07
CA ARG A 155 -3.48 2.07 -0.28
C ARG A 155 -4.99 2.01 -0.51
N PHE A 156 -5.77 2.06 0.57
CA PHE A 156 -7.22 2.13 0.46
C PHE A 156 -7.62 3.48 -0.11
N MET A 157 -7.05 4.57 0.42
CA MET A 157 -7.40 5.94 0.07
C MET A 157 -6.24 6.63 -0.67
N ASP A 158 -6.55 7.62 -1.50
CA ASP A 158 -5.52 8.40 -2.20
C ASP A 158 -5.22 9.69 -1.43
N SER A 159 -3.96 9.96 -1.14
CA SER A 159 -3.57 11.23 -0.49
C SER A 159 -3.91 12.40 -1.41
N ILE A 160 -4.42 13.50 -0.83
CA ILE A 160 -4.62 14.74 -1.57
C ILE A 160 -3.35 15.60 -1.68
N GLY A 161 -2.24 15.14 -1.08
CA GLY A 161 -0.97 15.85 -0.92
C GLY A 161 -0.54 15.92 0.54
N SER A 162 0.75 15.72 0.82
CA SER A 162 1.29 15.71 2.20
C SER A 162 1.30 17.10 2.86
N GLU A 163 1.18 18.15 2.06
CA GLU A 163 1.05 19.54 2.49
C GLU A 163 -0.35 19.87 3.04
N PHE A 164 -1.35 19.02 2.80
CA PHE A 164 -2.73 19.20 3.26
C PHE A 164 -3.02 18.33 4.47
N THR A 165 -2.85 18.91 5.66
CA THR A 165 -3.07 18.23 6.93
C THR A 165 -4.09 18.95 7.80
N LEU A 166 -4.84 18.17 8.57
CA LEU A 166 -5.73 18.68 9.60
C LEU A 166 -4.95 19.29 10.77
N PRO A 167 -5.58 20.13 11.62
CA PRO A 167 -4.91 20.77 12.77
C PRO A 167 -4.19 19.82 13.72
N ASN A 168 -4.64 18.57 13.82
CA ASN A 168 -4.00 17.53 14.61
C ASN A 168 -2.87 16.78 13.87
N GLY A 169 -2.48 17.23 12.68
CA GLY A 169 -1.45 16.63 11.85
C GLY A 169 -1.92 15.44 11.01
N GLN A 170 -3.20 15.06 11.05
CA GLN A 170 -3.71 13.97 10.22
C GLN A 170 -3.71 14.37 8.74
N GLU A 171 -3.24 13.47 7.88
CA GLU A 171 -3.37 13.60 6.43
C GLU A 171 -4.85 13.50 6.00
N ILE A 172 -5.15 14.11 4.85
CA ILE A 172 -6.46 14.08 4.21
C ILE A 172 -6.36 13.23 2.95
N TYR A 173 -7.40 12.43 2.70
CA TYR A 173 -7.45 11.51 1.58
C TYR A 173 -8.77 11.62 0.81
N PHE A 174 -8.74 11.21 -0.45
CA PHE A 174 -9.94 10.93 -1.23
C PHE A 174 -10.52 9.56 -0.87
N MET A 175 -11.80 9.54 -0.53
CA MET A 175 -12.57 8.32 -0.34
C MET A 175 -12.67 7.56 -1.68
N PRO A 176 -12.35 6.25 -1.73
CA PRO A 176 -12.56 5.41 -2.90
C PRO A 176 -14.00 5.35 -3.37
N ASP A 177 -14.20 5.13 -4.67
CA ASP A 177 -15.51 4.88 -5.22
C ASP A 177 -15.97 3.46 -4.89
N LYS A 178 -17.25 3.30 -4.53
CA LYS A 178 -17.88 1.98 -4.45
C LYS A 178 -18.17 1.50 -5.87
N THR A 179 -17.45 0.48 -6.32
CA THR A 179 -17.54 -0.04 -7.71
C THR A 179 -18.39 -1.29 -7.83
N GLY A 180 -18.82 -1.89 -6.72
CA GLY A 180 -19.68 -3.06 -6.72
C GLY A 180 -19.81 -3.70 -5.36
N GLU A 181 -20.18 -4.98 -5.36
CA GLU A 181 -20.29 -5.81 -4.16
C GLU A 181 -19.79 -7.23 -4.45
N LEU A 182 -19.15 -7.85 -3.45
CA LEU A 182 -18.79 -9.27 -3.46
C LEU A 182 -19.42 -9.93 -2.25
N LYS A 183 -20.35 -10.88 -2.48
CA LYS A 183 -21.05 -11.62 -1.42
C LYS A 183 -21.62 -10.71 -0.32
N GLY A 184 -22.21 -9.58 -0.70
CA GLY A 184 -22.82 -8.59 0.21
C GLY A 184 -21.84 -7.58 0.83
N TYR A 185 -20.54 -7.67 0.55
CA TYR A 185 -19.55 -6.71 1.02
C TYR A 185 -19.22 -5.69 -0.10
N PRO A 186 -19.19 -4.37 0.20
CA PRO A 186 -18.82 -3.36 -0.78
C PRO A 186 -17.41 -3.54 -1.33
N ILE A 187 -17.26 -3.41 -2.64
CA ILE A 187 -15.97 -3.28 -3.32
C ILE A 187 -15.69 -1.80 -3.56
N TYR A 188 -14.49 -1.38 -3.19
CA TYR A 188 -13.97 -0.03 -3.38
C TYR A 188 -12.80 -0.02 -4.35
N SER A 189 -12.66 1.04 -5.14
CA SER A 189 -11.48 1.27 -5.98
C SER A 189 -11.07 2.74 -6.02
N THR A 190 -9.76 2.98 -6.06
CA THR A 190 -9.16 4.30 -6.33
C THR A 190 -9.00 4.58 -7.82
N GLN A 191 -9.16 3.56 -8.67
CA GLN A 191 -8.97 3.67 -10.12
C GLN A 191 -10.29 3.42 -10.85
N ARG A 192 -11.03 4.50 -11.17
CA ARG A 192 -12.30 4.38 -11.91
C ARG A 192 -12.17 3.67 -13.28
N ASN A 193 -11.01 3.76 -13.92
CA ASN A 193 -10.83 3.40 -15.34
C ASN A 193 -9.68 2.42 -15.64
N ASP A 194 -8.99 1.87 -14.64
CA ASP A 194 -7.90 0.89 -14.90
C ASP A 194 -8.49 -0.50 -15.17
N ARG A 195 -8.67 -0.81 -16.46
CA ARG A 195 -9.27 -2.06 -16.93
C ARG A 195 -8.31 -3.23 -17.03
N THR A 196 -7.00 -3.01 -16.87
CA THR A 196 -5.98 -4.04 -17.15
C THR A 196 -5.27 -4.54 -15.91
N ASN A 197 -5.31 -3.75 -14.83
CA ASN A 197 -4.76 -4.11 -13.55
C ASN A 197 -5.65 -3.58 -12.41
N PRO A 198 -6.89 -4.10 -12.29
CA PRO A 198 -7.82 -3.63 -11.28
C PRO A 198 -7.21 -3.66 -9.88
N ARG A 199 -7.49 -2.60 -9.12
CA ARG A 199 -7.16 -2.50 -7.70
C ARG A 199 -8.45 -2.33 -6.91
N GLU A 200 -8.77 -3.35 -6.15
CA GLU A 200 -10.00 -3.42 -5.38
C GLU A 200 -9.68 -3.55 -3.90
N SER A 201 -10.53 -2.96 -3.07
CA SER A 201 -10.50 -3.12 -1.63
C SER A 201 -11.86 -3.53 -1.09
N ILE A 202 -11.87 -4.47 -0.17
CA ILE A 202 -13.04 -4.83 0.63
C ILE A 202 -12.67 -4.59 2.09
N ILE A 203 -13.43 -3.74 2.77
CA ILE A 203 -13.23 -3.47 4.20
C ILE A 203 -14.28 -4.24 4.98
N ILE A 204 -13.82 -5.09 5.89
CA ILE A 204 -14.67 -5.92 6.74
C ILE A 204 -14.52 -5.44 8.18
N THR A 205 -15.62 -4.97 8.74
CA THR A 205 -15.71 -4.47 10.11
C THR A 205 -16.84 -5.18 10.88
N ALA A 206 -16.83 -5.09 12.21
CA ALA A 206 -17.84 -5.73 13.04
C ALA A 206 -19.25 -5.14 12.80
N ASP A 207 -19.33 -3.81 12.71
CA ASP A 207 -20.53 -2.99 12.66
C ASP A 207 -20.87 -2.44 11.26
N GLY A 208 -20.05 -2.74 10.25
CA GLY A 208 -20.20 -2.22 8.88
C GLY A 208 -19.73 -0.77 8.72
N ARG A 209 -19.28 -0.11 9.79
CA ARG A 209 -18.72 1.25 9.72
C ARG A 209 -17.27 1.17 9.27
N LEU A 210 -16.87 2.05 8.36
CA LEU A 210 -15.47 2.15 7.93
C LEU A 210 -14.61 2.83 9.01
N PRO A 211 -13.32 2.48 9.15
CA PRO A 211 -12.38 3.11 10.08
C PRO A 211 -11.84 4.46 9.57
N VAL A 212 -12.73 5.23 8.95
CA VAL A 212 -12.49 6.58 8.43
C VAL A 212 -13.59 7.50 8.93
N ARG A 213 -13.29 8.80 9.00
CA ARG A 213 -14.29 9.83 9.27
C ARG A 213 -14.33 10.84 8.12
N PRO A 214 -15.49 11.46 7.85
CA PRO A 214 -15.55 12.57 6.91
C PRO A 214 -14.68 13.73 7.40
N VAL A 215 -14.05 14.41 6.44
CA VAL A 215 -13.43 15.73 6.66
C VAL A 215 -14.48 16.76 6.30
N SER A 216 -14.80 17.64 7.24
CA SER A 216 -15.78 18.70 7.04
C SER A 216 -15.24 19.80 6.10
N GLN A 217 -16.15 20.57 5.49
CA GLN A 217 -15.78 21.74 4.68
C GLN A 217 -14.93 22.72 5.47
N GLU A 218 -15.27 22.97 6.74
CA GLU A 218 -14.48 23.85 7.61
C GLU A 218 -13.07 23.30 7.88
N GLU A 219 -12.96 22.02 8.22
CA GLU A 219 -11.65 21.38 8.43
C GLU A 219 -10.76 21.46 7.19
N PHE A 220 -11.33 21.25 6.01
CA PHE A 220 -10.60 21.33 4.75
C PHE A 220 -10.12 22.76 4.45
N VAL A 221 -10.98 23.77 4.56
CA VAL A 221 -10.57 25.16 4.32
C VAL A 221 -9.48 25.59 5.32
N ARG A 222 -9.58 25.17 6.60
CA ARG A 222 -8.53 25.42 7.59
C ARG A 222 -7.21 24.74 7.26
N SER A 223 -7.23 23.57 6.61
CA SER A 223 -6.02 22.94 6.07
C SER A 223 -5.40 23.82 4.99
N LEU A 224 -6.18 24.30 4.02
CA LEU A 224 -5.69 25.17 2.94
C LEU A 224 -5.08 26.47 3.47
N GLN A 225 -5.73 27.09 4.45
CA GLN A 225 -5.24 28.28 5.15
C GLN A 225 -3.86 28.05 5.78
N ARG A 226 -3.65 26.91 6.44
CA ARG A 226 -2.35 26.56 7.01
C ARG A 226 -1.29 26.38 5.93
N THR A 227 -1.63 25.70 4.84
CA THR A 227 -0.73 25.52 3.70
C THR A 227 -0.28 26.87 3.13
N LEU A 228 -1.20 27.83 2.93
CA LEU A 228 -0.85 29.18 2.48
C LEU A 228 0.02 29.94 3.48
N GLN A 229 -0.29 29.86 4.78
CA GLN A 229 0.52 30.48 5.82
C GLN A 229 1.95 29.93 5.82
N GLN A 230 2.10 28.62 5.66
CA GLN A 230 3.40 27.98 5.57
C GLN A 230 4.17 28.46 4.33
N TRP A 231 3.52 28.52 3.16
CA TRP A 231 4.16 29.04 1.94
C TRP A 231 4.56 30.52 2.05
N ILE A 232 3.75 31.35 2.70
CA ILE A 232 4.10 32.77 2.96
C ILE A 232 5.33 32.83 3.86
N LYS A 233 5.36 32.03 4.94
CA LYS A 233 6.49 31.97 5.87
C LYS A 233 7.78 31.50 5.17
N GLU A 234 7.71 30.43 4.40
CA GLU A 234 8.86 29.90 3.63
C GLU A 234 9.39 30.93 2.64
N ASN A 235 8.50 31.70 2.00
CA ASN A 235 8.88 32.78 1.10
C ASN A 235 9.63 33.90 1.83
N ASP A 236 9.14 34.30 3.01
CA ASP A 236 9.78 35.33 3.84
C ASP A 236 11.16 34.85 4.32
N GLU A 237 11.28 33.61 4.79
CA GLU A 237 12.56 32.99 5.21
C GLU A 237 13.56 32.90 4.05
N THR A 238 13.11 32.47 2.87
CA THR A 238 13.96 32.38 1.67
C THR A 238 14.45 33.76 1.24
N THR A 239 13.63 34.79 1.38
CA THR A 239 14.00 36.17 1.04
C THR A 239 15.10 36.68 1.96
N VAL A 240 15.02 36.40 3.26
CA VAL A 240 16.10 36.70 4.23
C VAL A 240 17.40 35.99 3.86
N GLN A 241 17.32 34.71 3.49
CA GLN A 241 18.51 33.94 3.08
C GLN A 241 19.17 34.53 1.84
N LEU A 242 18.40 34.96 0.84
CA LEU A 242 18.94 35.55 -0.39
C LEU A 242 19.57 36.92 -0.16
N GLU A 243 19.03 37.73 0.74
CA GLU A 243 19.67 38.99 1.14
C GLU A 243 21.01 38.74 1.86
N ALA A 244 21.08 37.72 2.72
CA ALA A 244 22.33 37.28 3.33
C ALA A 244 23.34 36.78 2.28
N SER A 245 22.91 35.91 1.35
CA SER A 245 23.76 35.41 0.26
C SER A 245 24.25 36.53 -0.67
N LEU A 246 23.44 37.57 -0.93
CA LEU A 246 23.88 38.73 -1.70
C LEU A 246 25.03 39.46 -0.99
N LYS A 247 24.90 39.68 0.32
CA LYS A 247 25.94 40.32 1.13
C LYS A 247 27.24 39.51 1.12
N GLU A 248 27.15 38.20 1.27
CA GLU A 248 28.31 37.30 1.21
C GLU A 248 28.96 37.28 -0.16
N SER A 249 28.17 37.14 -1.23
CA SER A 249 28.67 37.15 -2.61
C SER A 249 29.34 38.48 -2.97
N THR A 250 28.79 39.60 -2.52
CA THR A 250 29.38 40.93 -2.70
C THR A 250 30.72 41.04 -1.97
N ALA A 251 30.79 40.57 -0.72
CA ALA A 251 32.04 40.55 0.05
C ALA A 251 33.08 39.56 -0.50
N TYR A 252 32.64 38.46 -1.12
CA TYR A 252 33.50 37.49 -1.79
C TYR A 252 34.11 38.06 -3.06
N ALA A 253 33.33 38.84 -3.84
CA ALA A 253 33.83 39.57 -5.00
C ALA A 253 35.00 40.50 -4.64
N ASP A 254 35.07 40.98 -3.39
CA ASP A 254 36.19 41.80 -2.93
C ASP A 254 37.48 41.03 -2.66
N LYS A 255 37.39 39.70 -2.51
CA LYS A 255 38.50 38.82 -2.12
C LYS A 255 39.10 38.04 -3.28
N ILE A 256 38.42 37.96 -4.42
CA ILE A 256 38.88 37.20 -5.59
C ILE A 256 39.48 38.13 -6.65
N PRO A 257 40.42 37.63 -7.47
CA PRO A 257 40.98 38.41 -8.56
C PRO A 257 39.97 38.54 -9.72
N PHE A 258 39.80 39.77 -10.20
CA PHE A 258 39.12 40.10 -11.47
C PHE A 258 40.13 40.76 -12.41
N LYS A 259 39.93 40.69 -13.74
CA LYS A 259 40.89 41.29 -14.69
C LYS A 259 40.84 42.81 -14.65
N THR A 260 39.65 43.36 -14.37
CA THR A 260 39.44 44.81 -14.22
C THR A 260 38.45 45.10 -13.09
N GLU A 261 38.48 46.33 -12.57
CA GLU A 261 37.49 46.78 -11.60
C GLU A 261 36.07 46.85 -12.19
N ALA A 262 35.96 47.14 -13.49
CA ALA A 262 34.69 47.12 -14.20
C ALA A 262 34.06 45.71 -14.21
N GLU A 263 34.86 44.65 -14.37
CA GLU A 263 34.38 43.27 -14.27
C GLU A 263 33.90 42.92 -12.86
N ARG A 264 34.63 43.35 -11.81
CA ARG A 264 34.22 43.17 -10.40
C ARG A 264 32.88 43.86 -10.14
N GLN A 265 32.74 45.11 -10.57
CA GLN A 265 31.52 45.89 -10.36
C GLN A 265 30.34 45.27 -11.13
N LYS A 266 30.55 44.84 -12.37
CA LYS A 266 29.54 44.13 -13.15
C LYS A 266 29.06 42.85 -12.44
N TYR A 267 29.98 42.06 -11.89
CA TYR A 267 29.62 40.86 -11.11
C TYR A 267 28.72 41.19 -9.91
N LYS A 268 29.08 42.23 -9.14
CA LYS A 268 28.26 42.69 -8.00
C LYS A 268 26.88 43.17 -8.45
N ASP A 269 26.81 43.93 -9.54
CA ASP A 269 25.56 44.46 -10.08
C ASP A 269 24.64 43.38 -10.65
N ASP A 270 25.20 42.39 -11.34
CA ASP A 270 24.46 41.25 -11.87
C ASP A 270 23.87 40.39 -10.73
N ASN A 271 24.65 40.16 -9.66
CA ASN A 271 24.16 39.43 -8.48
C ASN A 271 23.05 40.20 -7.76
N ARG A 272 23.22 41.52 -7.58
CA ARG A 272 22.18 42.38 -6.99
C ARG A 272 20.90 42.32 -7.81
N ARG A 273 20.99 42.50 -9.13
CA ARG A 273 19.83 42.44 -10.02
C ARG A 273 19.12 41.08 -9.94
N SER A 274 19.88 39.99 -9.95
CA SER A 274 19.36 38.63 -9.82
C SER A 274 18.56 38.44 -8.52
N VAL A 275 19.09 38.92 -7.38
CA VAL A 275 18.41 38.83 -6.09
C VAL A 275 17.18 39.73 -6.02
N GLU A 276 17.27 40.97 -6.54
CA GLU A 276 16.14 41.91 -6.63
C GLU A 276 14.99 41.37 -7.49
N ASP A 277 15.31 40.80 -8.67
CA ASP A 277 14.30 40.23 -9.56
C ASP A 277 13.66 38.98 -8.94
N GLY A 278 14.46 38.12 -8.31
CA GLY A 278 13.96 37.00 -7.53
C GLY A 278 13.03 37.45 -6.40
N ARG A 279 13.38 38.53 -5.70
CA ARG A 279 12.56 39.10 -4.63
C ARG A 279 11.22 39.63 -5.15
N LYS A 280 11.21 40.39 -6.25
CA LYS A 280 9.96 40.88 -6.86
C LYS A 280 9.00 39.75 -7.22
N ILE A 281 9.53 38.66 -7.79
CA ILE A 281 8.71 37.48 -8.14
C ILE A 281 8.12 36.84 -6.88
N ARG A 282 8.95 36.65 -5.85
CA ARG A 282 8.55 36.07 -4.56
C ARG A 282 7.53 36.92 -3.82
N ASP A 283 7.75 38.23 -3.72
CA ASP A 283 6.82 39.17 -3.08
C ASP A 283 5.46 39.15 -3.78
N LYS A 284 5.45 39.08 -5.12
CA LYS A 284 4.21 38.91 -5.89
C LYS A 284 3.51 37.60 -5.57
N THR A 285 4.23 36.49 -5.43
CA THR A 285 3.67 35.19 -5.04
C THR A 285 3.12 35.20 -3.61
N ALA A 286 3.87 35.73 -2.64
CA ALA A 286 3.41 35.86 -1.26
C ALA A 286 2.16 36.76 -1.17
N GLN A 287 2.11 37.87 -1.92
CA GLN A 287 0.93 38.72 -1.96
C GLN A 287 -0.29 37.97 -2.53
N LYS A 288 -0.11 37.18 -3.59
CA LYS A 288 -1.19 36.31 -4.09
C LYS A 288 -1.66 35.34 -3.03
N ASN A 289 -0.75 34.67 -2.32
CA ASN A 289 -1.10 33.73 -1.25
C ASN A 289 -1.85 34.42 -0.10
N ARG A 290 -1.48 35.66 0.26
CA ARG A 290 -2.21 36.47 1.26
C ARG A 290 -3.64 36.79 0.80
N ILE A 291 -3.82 37.14 -0.48
CA ILE A 291 -5.15 37.35 -1.06
C ILE A 291 -5.97 36.06 -1.01
N ARG A 292 -5.39 34.92 -1.44
CA ARG A 292 -6.06 33.61 -1.38
C ARG A 292 -6.46 33.22 0.04
N TYR A 293 -5.61 33.51 1.02
CA TYR A 293 -5.93 33.29 2.42
C TYR A 293 -7.20 34.06 2.84
N GLN A 294 -7.30 35.33 2.45
CA GLN A 294 -8.47 36.16 2.73
C GLN A 294 -9.73 35.67 2.02
N GLU A 295 -9.60 35.16 0.80
CA GLU A 295 -10.71 34.53 0.06
C GLU A 295 -11.23 33.28 0.78
N LEU A 296 -10.34 32.44 1.33
CA LEU A 296 -10.73 31.27 2.13
C LEU A 296 -11.45 31.67 3.44
N GLU A 297 -11.01 32.75 4.10
CA GLU A 297 -11.74 33.30 5.26
C GLU A 297 -13.14 33.78 4.86
N ALA A 298 -13.27 34.45 3.72
CA ALA A 298 -14.57 34.89 3.21
C ALA A 298 -15.50 33.71 2.88
N ILE A 299 -14.96 32.62 2.32
CA ILE A 299 -15.70 31.37 2.07
C ILE A 299 -16.25 30.81 3.39
N LEU A 300 -15.42 30.70 4.44
CA LEU A 300 -15.89 30.23 5.75
C LEU A 300 -16.96 31.17 6.32
N ALA A 301 -16.75 32.47 6.26
CA ALA A 301 -17.67 33.48 6.78
C ALA A 301 -19.06 33.40 6.09
N ALA A 302 -19.09 33.10 4.80
CA ALA A 302 -20.32 32.95 4.03
C ALA A 302 -21.07 31.63 4.30
N MET A 303 -20.41 30.60 4.84
CA MET A 303 -21.04 29.31 5.13
C MET A 303 -21.86 29.34 6.42
N THR A 304 -23.05 28.75 6.33
CA THR A 304 -23.85 28.38 7.50
C THR A 304 -23.17 27.29 8.33
N PRO A 305 -23.51 27.13 9.63
CA PRO A 305 -22.98 26.03 10.45
C PRO A 305 -23.22 24.64 9.86
N ALA A 306 -24.34 24.44 9.17
CA ALA A 306 -24.67 23.18 8.50
C ALA A 306 -23.73 22.91 7.31
N GLN A 307 -23.47 23.92 6.48
CA GLN A 307 -22.50 23.80 5.37
C GLN A 307 -21.10 23.52 5.89
N ARG A 308 -20.64 24.27 6.90
CA ARG A 308 -19.32 24.06 7.53
C ARG A 308 -19.11 22.64 8.03
N SER A 309 -20.17 22.04 8.58
CA SER A 309 -20.16 20.68 9.13
C SER A 309 -20.35 19.59 8.08
N SER A 310 -20.79 19.94 6.87
CA SER A 310 -20.97 18.98 5.77
C SER A 310 -19.62 18.44 5.30
N GLN A 311 -19.61 17.23 4.75
CA GLN A 311 -18.39 16.63 4.24
C GLN A 311 -17.88 17.40 3.02
N ALA A 312 -16.57 17.67 2.98
CA ALA A 312 -15.92 18.24 1.81
C ALA A 312 -15.90 17.21 0.67
N ILE A 313 -16.32 17.63 -0.53
CA ILE A 313 -16.22 16.85 -1.77
C ILE A 313 -15.46 17.72 -2.77
N ILE A 314 -14.29 17.25 -3.21
CA ILE A 314 -13.44 18.02 -4.12
C ILE A 314 -12.85 17.17 -5.24
N GLU A 315 -12.52 17.79 -6.37
CA GLU A 315 -11.82 17.15 -7.49
C GLU A 315 -10.31 17.20 -7.27
N HIS A 316 -9.76 18.36 -6.90
CA HIS A 316 -8.35 18.51 -6.54
C HIS A 316 -8.14 19.67 -5.57
N ALA A 317 -7.26 19.47 -4.58
CA ALA A 317 -7.01 20.44 -3.51
C ALA A 317 -6.49 21.79 -4.03
N THR A 318 -5.66 21.77 -5.07
CA THR A 318 -5.10 22.97 -5.69
C THR A 318 -6.15 23.87 -6.32
N GLY A 319 -7.29 23.32 -6.78
CA GLY A 319 -8.31 24.11 -7.47
C GLY A 319 -8.97 25.09 -6.53
N MET A 320 -9.30 24.64 -5.32
CA MET A 320 -9.84 25.51 -4.28
C MET A 320 -8.77 26.45 -3.70
N LEU A 321 -7.54 25.95 -3.52
CA LEU A 321 -6.43 26.73 -2.97
C LEU A 321 -6.01 27.90 -3.88
N LEU A 322 -5.96 27.67 -5.19
CA LEU A 322 -5.43 28.60 -6.18
C LEU A 322 -6.53 29.29 -7.00
N ASN A 323 -7.79 28.85 -6.84
CA ASN A 323 -8.93 29.23 -7.68
C ASN A 323 -8.60 29.08 -9.17
N GLU A 324 -8.05 27.92 -9.53
CA GLU A 324 -7.71 27.60 -10.92
C GLU A 324 -8.99 27.27 -11.70
N ARG A 325 -9.14 27.85 -12.89
CA ARG A 325 -10.19 27.51 -13.87
C ARG A 325 -11.64 27.58 -13.33
N GLY A 326 -11.90 28.42 -12.33
CA GLY A 326 -13.24 28.51 -11.72
C GLY A 326 -13.59 27.26 -10.92
N GLN A 327 -12.64 26.72 -10.16
CA GLN A 327 -12.85 25.62 -9.22
C GLN A 327 -12.60 26.10 -7.77
N GLY A 328 -12.93 27.37 -7.51
CA GLY A 328 -12.71 28.05 -6.23
C GLY A 328 -13.79 27.77 -5.17
N THR A 329 -14.86 27.06 -5.54
CA THR A 329 -15.98 26.74 -4.64
C THR A 329 -16.18 25.24 -4.48
N PHE A 330 -16.81 24.84 -3.37
CA PHE A 330 -17.20 23.44 -3.17
C PHE A 330 -18.21 22.95 -4.21
N ASP A 331 -19.15 23.80 -4.64
CA ASP A 331 -20.18 23.41 -5.62
C ASP A 331 -19.58 23.10 -7.00
N GLU A 332 -18.56 23.85 -7.43
CA GLU A 332 -17.83 23.59 -8.66
C GLU A 332 -17.03 22.28 -8.56
N GLN A 333 -16.30 22.13 -7.46
CA GLN A 333 -15.45 20.98 -7.16
C GLN A 333 -16.24 19.68 -6.99
N ALA A 334 -17.46 19.74 -6.43
CA ALA A 334 -18.28 18.56 -6.15
C ALA A 334 -18.80 17.85 -7.40
N LYS A 335 -18.85 18.51 -8.57
CA LYS A 335 -19.39 17.94 -9.82
C LYS A 335 -18.64 16.69 -10.27
N ASN A 336 -17.31 16.71 -10.15
CA ASN A 336 -16.42 15.60 -10.48
C ASN A 336 -15.66 15.08 -9.26
N GLY A 337 -15.91 15.67 -8.09
CA GLY A 337 -15.14 15.45 -6.89
C GLY A 337 -15.37 14.11 -6.20
N ARG A 338 -14.49 13.82 -5.25
CA ARG A 338 -14.59 12.69 -4.33
C ARG A 338 -14.71 13.21 -2.90
N PRO A 339 -15.47 12.52 -2.03
CA PRO A 339 -15.56 12.88 -0.63
C PRO A 339 -14.19 12.81 0.04
N LEU A 340 -13.86 13.79 0.88
CA LEU A 340 -12.66 13.80 1.67
C LEU A 340 -12.87 13.08 3.00
N VAL A 341 -11.88 12.28 3.36
CA VAL A 341 -11.85 11.50 4.59
C VAL A 341 -10.47 11.57 5.24
N THR A 342 -10.43 11.24 6.52
CA THR A 342 -9.20 10.96 7.26
C THR A 342 -9.40 9.73 8.14
N HIS A 343 -8.34 9.24 8.76
CA HIS A 343 -8.43 8.14 9.71
C HIS A 343 -9.31 8.51 10.91
N ASP A 344 -10.21 7.61 11.28
CA ASP A 344 -10.95 7.75 12.53
C ASP A 344 -10.13 7.17 13.69
N PHE A 345 -9.33 8.00 14.35
CA PHE A 345 -8.57 7.60 15.54
C PHE A 345 -9.47 7.22 16.73
N LYS A 346 -10.78 7.46 16.67
CA LYS A 346 -11.75 6.98 17.67
C LYS A 346 -12.39 5.64 17.28
N TYR A 347 -12.11 5.12 16.09
CA TYR A 347 -12.61 3.82 15.66
C TYR A 347 -12.05 2.69 16.55
N PRO A 348 -10.72 2.61 16.79
CA PRO A 348 -10.17 1.52 17.58
C PRO A 348 -10.70 1.49 19.01
N ASP A 349 -11.05 0.30 19.51
CA ASP A 349 -11.31 0.04 20.92
C ASP A 349 -9.99 -0.21 21.67
N PRO A 350 -9.58 0.68 22.58
CA PRO A 350 -8.37 0.49 23.37
C PRO A 350 -8.50 -0.61 24.44
N LYS A 351 -9.71 -1.13 24.71
CA LYS A 351 -9.94 -2.20 25.68
C LYS A 351 -9.59 -3.58 25.13
N LEU A 352 -9.62 -3.74 23.80
CA LEU A 352 -9.21 -4.98 23.16
C LEU A 352 -7.69 -5.14 23.23
N PRO A 353 -7.17 -6.39 23.31
CA PRO A 353 -5.73 -6.62 23.21
C PRO A 353 -5.16 -5.98 21.94
N ARG A 354 -3.96 -5.40 22.00
CA ARG A 354 -3.38 -4.71 20.82
C ARG A 354 -3.25 -5.62 19.58
N HIS A 355 -3.18 -6.93 19.73
CA HIS A 355 -3.12 -7.86 18.61
C HIS A 355 -4.50 -8.29 18.06
N ALA A 356 -5.58 -7.75 18.61
CA ALA A 356 -6.94 -8.01 18.17
C ALA A 356 -7.16 -7.53 16.73
N ILE A 357 -7.98 -8.26 15.97
CA ILE A 357 -8.45 -7.81 14.66
C ILE A 357 -9.69 -6.95 14.91
N GLN A 358 -9.61 -5.64 14.68
CA GLN A 358 -10.76 -4.73 14.81
C GLN A 358 -11.38 -4.38 13.45
N PHE A 359 -10.61 -4.54 12.39
CA PHE A 359 -11.08 -4.60 11.01
C PHE A 359 -10.02 -5.28 10.14
N VAL A 360 -10.45 -5.73 8.95
CA VAL A 360 -9.54 -6.17 7.90
C VAL A 360 -9.83 -5.45 6.59
N GLN A 361 -8.78 -5.17 5.84
CA GLN A 361 -8.85 -4.77 4.44
C GLN A 361 -8.34 -5.93 3.58
N LEU A 362 -9.18 -6.46 2.71
CA LEU A 362 -8.72 -7.28 1.59
C LEU A 362 -8.35 -6.34 0.44
N TRP A 363 -7.08 -6.33 0.04
CA TRP A 363 -6.60 -5.56 -1.11
C TRP A 363 -6.27 -6.53 -2.24
N LEU A 364 -6.98 -6.38 -3.35
CA LEU A 364 -6.87 -7.26 -4.51
C LEU A 364 -6.28 -6.45 -5.65
N ARG A 365 -5.09 -6.82 -6.09
CA ARG A 365 -4.47 -6.33 -7.32
C ARG A 365 -4.28 -7.51 -8.24
N TYR A 366 -4.79 -7.45 -9.45
CA TYR A 366 -4.66 -8.59 -10.37
C TYR A 366 -4.63 -8.14 -11.82
N GLU A 367 -3.95 -8.92 -12.65
CA GLU A 367 -4.02 -8.76 -14.10
C GLU A 367 -5.18 -9.58 -14.64
N ASP A 368 -5.98 -8.96 -15.50
CA ASP A 368 -7.16 -9.55 -16.14
C ASP A 368 -7.10 -9.52 -17.66
N ALA A 369 -5.93 -9.22 -18.23
CA ALA A 369 -5.68 -9.26 -19.66
C ALA A 369 -6.10 -10.60 -20.27
N PRO A 370 -6.62 -10.63 -21.51
CA PRO A 370 -7.19 -11.84 -22.12
C PRO A 370 -6.22 -13.05 -22.18
N ASP A 371 -4.93 -12.78 -22.36
CA ASP A 371 -3.84 -13.75 -22.42
C ASP A 371 -3.41 -14.29 -21.05
N MET A 372 -3.83 -13.65 -19.95
CA MET A 372 -3.54 -14.05 -18.57
C MET A 372 -4.53 -15.10 -18.04
N VAL A 373 -4.73 -16.18 -18.80
CA VAL A 373 -5.77 -17.21 -18.55
C VAL A 373 -5.72 -17.77 -17.13
N ALA A 374 -4.55 -18.17 -16.65
CA ALA A 374 -4.40 -18.76 -15.31
C ALA A 374 -4.72 -17.76 -14.19
N LYS A 375 -4.36 -16.47 -14.34
CA LYS A 375 -4.66 -15.42 -13.36
C LYS A 375 -6.15 -15.07 -13.34
N ARG A 376 -6.80 -15.05 -14.50
CA ARG A 376 -8.26 -14.87 -14.61
C ARG A 376 -9.01 -16.04 -13.96
N GLU A 377 -8.54 -17.27 -14.16
CA GLU A 377 -9.12 -18.46 -13.53
C GLU A 377 -8.93 -18.45 -12.01
N LEU A 378 -7.74 -18.06 -11.52
CA LEU A 378 -7.52 -17.78 -10.09
C LEU A 378 -8.56 -16.79 -9.56
N MET A 379 -8.74 -15.64 -10.21
CA MET A 379 -9.69 -14.62 -9.72
C MET A 379 -11.14 -15.10 -9.77
N ARG A 380 -11.50 -15.90 -10.78
CA ARG A 380 -12.82 -16.53 -10.88
C ARG A 380 -13.06 -17.46 -9.69
N GLN A 381 -12.14 -18.40 -9.42
CA GLN A 381 -12.25 -19.32 -8.28
C GLN A 381 -12.22 -18.57 -6.95
N PHE A 382 -11.31 -17.62 -6.79
CA PHE A 382 -11.19 -16.82 -5.59
C PHE A 382 -12.49 -16.08 -5.28
N ARG A 383 -13.04 -15.31 -6.22
CA ARG A 383 -14.32 -14.60 -6.01
C ARG A 383 -15.49 -15.54 -5.72
N GLN A 384 -15.51 -16.71 -6.37
CA GLN A 384 -16.54 -17.73 -6.14
C GLN A 384 -16.45 -18.32 -4.73
N ASN A 385 -15.24 -18.62 -4.26
CA ASN A 385 -15.01 -19.48 -3.09
C ASN A 385 -14.59 -18.71 -1.83
N ILE A 386 -14.18 -17.44 -1.94
CA ILE A 386 -13.72 -16.66 -0.78
C ILE A 386 -14.80 -16.57 0.29
N ASP A 387 -14.42 -16.89 1.53
CA ASP A 387 -15.29 -16.86 2.70
C ASP A 387 -15.13 -15.52 3.45
N LEU A 388 -15.84 -14.49 2.97
CA LEU A 388 -15.82 -13.16 3.58
C LEU A 388 -16.43 -13.16 4.99
N ASP A 389 -17.36 -14.07 5.29
CA ASP A 389 -17.93 -14.23 6.63
C ASP A 389 -16.93 -14.87 7.59
N GLY A 390 -16.06 -15.76 7.09
CA GLY A 390 -14.89 -16.26 7.81
C GLY A 390 -13.93 -15.16 8.23
N PHE A 391 -13.64 -14.19 7.35
CA PHE A 391 -12.88 -12.98 7.73
C PHE A 391 -13.62 -12.17 8.79
N ARG A 392 -14.93 -11.96 8.62
CA ARG A 392 -15.75 -11.21 9.59
C ARG A 392 -15.78 -11.89 10.96
N ALA A 393 -15.80 -13.22 11.02
CA ALA A 393 -15.79 -13.98 12.27
C ALA A 393 -14.47 -13.82 13.05
N LEU A 394 -13.38 -13.42 12.37
CA LEU A 394 -12.11 -13.10 13.03
C LEU A 394 -12.07 -11.68 13.60
N VAL A 395 -12.99 -10.78 13.19
CA VAL A 395 -13.08 -9.42 13.71
C VAL A 395 -13.69 -9.45 15.12
N GLU A 396 -12.92 -8.97 16.08
CA GLU A 396 -13.28 -8.91 17.49
C GLU A 396 -14.27 -7.75 17.74
N LYS A 397 -15.28 -8.00 18.59
CA LYS A 397 -16.35 -7.05 18.91
C LYS A 397 -16.11 -6.39 20.25
N LYS A 398 -16.66 -5.18 20.41
CA LYS A 398 -16.70 -4.43 21.68
C LYS A 398 -17.52 -5.14 22.76
#